data_AF-A0AAU8CAI9-F1
#
_entry.id   AF-A0AAU8CAI9-F1
#
_cell.length_a   1.000
_cell.length_b   1.000
_cell.length_c   1.000
_cell.angle_alpha   90.00
_cell.angle_beta   90.00
_cell.angle_gamma   90.00
#
_symmetry.space_group_name_H-M   'P 1'
#
loop_
_entity.id
_entity.type
_entity.pdbx_description
1 polymer ?
#
loop_
_entity_poly.entity_id
_entity_poly.type
_entity_poly.pdbx_seq_one_letter_code
_entity_poly.pdbx_strand_id
1 'polypeptide(L)' 'MTTGSTQETDMGVGVGLAFGLLAVAAAAYTFVAPGQFQTALGFAGAVTLSALCVAALHVWG' A
#
# COMPACT_ATOMS: atom_id res chain seq x y z
N MET A 1 -37.14 9.26 -7.30
CA MET A 1 -36.06 9.03 -6.33
C MET A 1 -35.46 7.67 -6.67
N THR A 2 -34.43 7.65 -7.52
CA THR A 2 -33.74 6.41 -7.89
C THR A 2 -32.82 6.05 -6.73
N THR A 3 -33.18 5.02 -5.98
CA THR A 3 -32.33 4.36 -4.98
C THR A 3 -30.96 4.12 -5.59
N GLY A 4 -29.92 4.70 -4.98
CA GLY A 4 -28.55 4.66 -5.48
C GLY A 4 -28.17 3.24 -5.83
N SER A 5 -27.82 3.02 -7.10
CA SER A 5 -27.09 1.82 -7.50
C SER A 5 -25.85 1.76 -6.61
N THR A 6 -25.68 0.68 -5.83
CA THR A 6 -24.39 0.35 -5.25
C THR A 6 -23.40 0.29 -6.42
N GLN A 7 -22.65 1.37 -6.63
CA GLN A 7 -21.59 1.37 -7.63
C GLN A 7 -20.55 0.37 -7.15
N GLU A 8 -20.43 -0.73 -7.86
CA GLU A 8 -19.38 -1.71 -7.64
C GLU A 8 -18.04 -0.98 -7.83
N THR A 9 -17.33 -0.78 -6.72
CA THR A 9 -16.05 -0.08 -6.71
C THR A 9 -14.95 -1.05 -7.11
N ASP A 10 -14.03 -0.61 -7.97
CA ASP A 10 -12.84 -1.36 -8.34
C ASP A 10 -11.96 -1.59 -7.11
N MET A 11 -12.01 -2.83 -6.59
CA MET A 11 -11.25 -3.24 -5.42
C MET A 11 -9.74 -3.30 -5.71
N GLY A 12 -9.34 -3.60 -6.94
CA GLY A 12 -7.93 -3.63 -7.35
C GLY A 12 -7.30 -2.25 -7.23
N VAL A 13 -7.97 -1.22 -7.74
CA VAL A 13 -7.54 0.18 -7.62
C VAL A 13 -7.52 0.62 -6.14
N GLY A 14 -8.57 0.31 -5.38
CA GLY A 14 -8.66 0.69 -3.97
C GLY A 14 -7.53 0.08 -3.12
N VAL A 15 -7.30 -1.22 -3.26
CA VAL A 15 -6.26 -1.94 -2.52
C VAL A 15 -4.86 -1.55 -3.01
N GLY A 16 -4.68 -1.34 -4.31
CA GLY A 16 -3.43 -0.86 -4.91
C GLY A 16 -3.02 0.51 -4.35
N LEU A 17 -3.96 1.45 -4.24
CA LEU A 17 -3.72 2.75 -3.63
C LEU A 17 -3.35 2.64 -2.14
N ALA A 18 -4.05 1.79 -1.39
CA ALA A 18 -3.79 1.61 0.04
C ALA A 18 -2.37 1.07 0.31
N PHE A 19 -1.98 -0.02 -0.36
CA PHE A 19 -0.63 -0.58 -0.19
C PHE A 19 0.45 0.32 -0.78
N GLY A 20 0.17 1.00 -1.90
CA GLY A 20 1.09 1.97 -2.49
C GLY A 20 1.41 3.11 -1.52
N LEU A 21 0.39 3.71 -0.89
CA LEU A 21 0.57 4.75 0.11
C LEU A 21 1.35 4.26 1.34
N LEU A 22 1.04 3.06 1.83
CA LEU A 22 1.76 2.46 2.95
C LEU A 22 3.24 2.19 2.60
N ALA A 23 3.51 1.69 1.40
CA ALA A 23 4.88 1.44 0.95
C ALA A 23 5.67 2.75 0.85
N VAL A 24 5.07 3.81 0.31
CA VAL A 24 5.67 5.15 0.25
C VAL A 24 5.92 5.70 1.66
N ALA A 25 4.98 5.55 2.60
CA ALA A 25 5.17 5.99 3.98
C ALA A 25 6.31 5.24 4.68
N ALA A 26 6.40 3.91 4.48
CA ALA A 26 7.50 3.09 5.01
C ALA A 26 8.85 3.48 4.39
N ALA A 27 8.89 3.79 3.09
CA ALA A 27 10.08 4.32 2.42
C ALA A 27 10.45 5.71 2.96
N ALA A 28 9.47 6.59 3.17
CA ALA A 28 9.67 7.93 3.70
C ALA A 28 10.22 7.91 5.14
N TYR A 29 9.83 6.92 5.95
CA TYR A 29 10.36 6.73 7.29
C TYR A 29 11.89 6.56 7.31
N THR A 30 12.48 6.02 6.24
CA THR A 30 13.94 5.82 6.15
C THR A 30 14.74 7.13 6.24
N PHE A 31 14.14 8.26 5.84
CA PHE A 31 14.77 9.59 5.87
C PHE A 31 14.77 10.26 7.24
N VAL A 32 13.90 9.82 8.15
CA VAL A 32 13.76 10.41 9.50
C VAL A 32 14.14 9.43 10.62
N ALA A 33 14.50 8.19 10.25
CA ALA A 33 14.91 7.16 11.19
C ALA A 33 16.23 7.52 11.90
N PRO A 34 16.31 7.41 13.24
CA PRO A 34 17.49 7.87 13.99
C PRO A 34 18.67 6.89 13.97
N GLY A 35 18.52 5.69 13.39
CA GLY A 35 19.58 4.69 13.34
C GLY A 35 19.40 3.65 12.23
N GLN A 36 20.50 2.96 11.91
CA GLN A 36 20.59 1.97 10.83
C GLN A 36 19.52 0.87 10.91
N PHE A 37 19.26 0.36 12.11
CA PHE A 37 18.25 -0.68 12.31
C PHE A 37 16.85 -0.20 11.92
N GLN A 38 16.46 1.01 12.33
CA GLN A 38 15.16 1.59 12.00
C GLN A 38 15.04 1.90 10.50
N THR A 39 16.11 2.43 9.88
CA THR A 39 16.18 2.61 8.42
C THR A 39 15.97 1.28 7.69
N ALA A 40 16.61 0.20 8.14
CA ALA A 40 16.45 -1.13 7.56
C ALA A 40 15.01 -1.67 7.70
N LEU A 41 14.36 -1.43 8.85
CA LEU A 41 12.94 -1.78 9.02
C LEU A 41 12.03 -0.99 8.07
N GLY A 42 12.28 0.30 7.87
CA GLY A 42 11.52 1.12 6.92
C GLY A 42 11.63 0.59 5.48
N PHE A 43 12.85 0.27 5.06
CA PHE A 43 13.10 -0.33 3.74
C PHE A 43 12.44 -1.72 3.60
N ALA A 44 12.62 -2.61 4.58
CA ALA A 44 12.03 -3.94 4.56
C ALA A 44 10.49 -3.86 4.54
N GLY A 45 9.91 -2.93 5.29
CA GLY A 45 8.49 -2.62 5.29
C GLY A 45 7.99 -2.18 3.92
N ALA A 46 8.68 -1.23 3.28
CA ALA A 46 8.34 -0.75 1.94
C ALA A 46 8.32 -1.89 0.91
N VAL A 47 9.38 -2.71 0.86
CA VAL A 47 9.48 -3.85 -0.07
C VAL A 47 8.36 -4.87 0.18
N THR A 48 8.10 -5.20 1.44
CA THR A 48 7.06 -6.16 1.81
C THR A 48 5.67 -5.66 1.40
N LEU A 49 5.37 -4.39 1.67
CA LEU A 49 4.10 -3.76 1.28
C LEU A 49 3.94 -3.68 -0.24
N SER A 50 5.02 -3.41 -0.98
CA SER A 50 4.99 -3.46 -2.45
C SER A 50 4.72 -4.87 -2.97
N ALA A 51 5.32 -5.91 -2.39
CA ALA A 51 5.04 -7.29 -2.77
C ALA A 51 3.59 -7.69 -2.48
N LEU A 52 3.05 -7.28 -1.33
CA LEU A 52 1.64 -7.48 -0.98
C LEU A 52 0.69 -6.72 -1.92
N CYS A 53 1.07 -5.51 -2.35
CA CYS A 53 0.33 -4.75 -3.36
C CYS A 53 0.20 -5.55 -4.65
N VAL A 54 1.31 -6.07 -5.16
CA VAL A 54 1.32 -6.89 -6.38
C VAL A 54 0.47 -8.15 -6.20
N ALA A 55 0.60 -8.85 -5.07
CA ALA A 55 -0.21 -10.02 -4.78
C ALA A 55 -1.71 -9.69 -4.74
N ALA A 56 -2.09 -8.58 -4.10
CA ALA A 56 -3.46 -8.11 -4.05
C ALA A 56 -4.00 -7.75 -5.44
N LEU A 57 -3.20 -7.09 -6.28
CA LEU A 57 -3.57 -6.77 -7.65
C LEU A 57 -3.79 -8.03 -8.50
N HIS A 58 -3.11 -9.15 -8.23
CA HIS A 58 -3.41 -10.41 -8.92
C HIS A 58 -4.72 -11.07 -8.45
N VAL A 59 -5.22 -10.72 -7.26
CA VAL A 59 -6.47 -11.27 -6.72
C VAL A 59 -7.68 -10.47 -7.19
N TRP A 60 -7.53 -9.14 -7.32
CA TRP A 60 -8.65 -8.21 -7.58
C TRP A 60 -8.53 -7.40 -8.87
N GLY A 61 -7.42 -7.49 -9.61
CA GLY A 61 -7.20 -6.83 -10.90
C GLY A 61 -7.02 -7.85 -12.03
#